data_AF-A0A1V4K689-F1
#
_entry.id   AF-A0A1V4K689-F1
#
_cell.length_a   1.000
_cell.length_b   1.000
_cell.length_c   1.000
_cell.angle_alpha   90.00
_cell.angle_beta   90.00
_cell.angle_gamma   90.00
#
_symmetry.space_group_name_H-M   'P 1'
#
loop_
_entity.id
_entity.type
_entity.pdbx_description
1 polymer ?
#
loop_
_entity_poly.entity_id
_entity_poly.type
_entity_poly.pdbx_seq_one_letter_code
_entity_poly.pdbx_strand_id
1 'polypeptide(L)'
;MAEAHQAVAFQFTVTPEGLDFHLSREAVKQFYLTGVYSWKKRLICAKNSFLTGVYPASPSSWMVVVMATAGSFYCQVDPSLGLISRISRHLPESRLLGTEGRTVVSTVLFSTGVWLSAVLLFRQTLKLLLCYHGWMFEPHGKMSRTTKIWVALMKVLSIRKPLLYSFQTSLPKLPVPPVHATITRYLESVRPLMDDEKYSRMEALAKEFKEKTAPRLQKYLILKSWWTTNYWPHSP
;
A
#
# COMPACT_ATOMS: atom_id res chain seq x y z
N MET A 1 13.18 -19.68 18.58
CA MET A 1 14.32 -20.48 19.06
C MET A 1 15.65 -20.23 18.32
N ALA A 2 15.67 -19.58 17.15
CA ALA A 2 16.92 -19.29 16.41
C ALA A 2 17.75 -18.12 16.99
N GLU A 3 17.13 -17.19 17.72
CA GLU A 3 17.79 -15.97 18.21
C GLU A 3 18.79 -16.23 19.36
N ALA A 4 18.54 -17.25 20.19
CA ALA A 4 19.43 -17.61 21.30
C ALA A 4 20.79 -18.16 20.81
N HIS A 5 20.81 -18.91 19.70
CA HIS A 5 22.06 -19.38 19.10
C HIS A 5 22.85 -18.25 18.41
N GLN A 6 22.16 -17.17 18.01
CA GLN A 6 22.80 -16.03 17.35
C GLN A 6 23.51 -15.12 18.36
N ALA A 7 23.00 -15.02 19.59
CA ALA A 7 23.62 -14.29 20.69
C ALA A 7 24.89 -14.96 21.24
N VAL A 8 24.96 -16.30 21.21
CA VAL A 8 26.14 -17.06 21.67
C VAL A 8 27.36 -16.87 20.73
N ALA A 9 27.14 -16.44 19.48
CA ALA A 9 28.22 -16.20 18.51
C ALA A 9 28.93 -14.84 18.69
N PHE A 10 28.41 -13.96 19.56
CA PHE A 10 29.00 -12.67 19.92
C PHE A 10 29.38 -12.66 21.40
N GLN A 11 30.49 -13.30 21.76
CA GLN A 11 31.09 -13.07 23.07
C GLN A 11 31.84 -11.74 23.05
N PHE A 12 31.21 -10.68 23.55
CA PHE A 12 31.88 -9.44 23.91
C PHE A 12 32.52 -9.62 25.28
N THR A 13 33.77 -10.10 25.34
CA THR A 13 34.55 -10.12 26.59
C THR A 13 35.33 -8.81 26.69
N VAL A 14 34.92 -7.92 27.59
CA VAL A 14 35.64 -6.68 27.87
C VAL A 14 36.79 -7.00 28.83
N THR A 15 38.03 -7.03 28.33
CA THR A 15 39.26 -7.10 29.13
C THR A 15 39.89 -5.71 29.25
N PRO A 16 40.62 -5.41 30.35
CA PRO A 16 41.14 -4.07 30.63
C PRO A 16 42.24 -3.56 29.66
N GLU A 17 42.68 -4.35 28.68
CA GLU A 17 43.76 -4.01 27.73
C GLU A 17 43.28 -3.77 26.29
N GLY A 18 41.98 -3.96 25.97
CA GLY A 18 41.44 -3.72 24.63
C GLY A 18 40.19 -4.54 24.28
N LEU A 19 39.54 -4.22 23.17
CA LEU A 19 38.37 -4.94 22.62
C LEU A 19 38.83 -6.16 21.80
N ASP A 20 38.77 -7.36 22.38
CA ASP A 20 39.04 -8.61 21.65
C ASP A 20 37.81 -9.07 20.87
N PHE A 21 37.83 -8.87 19.54
CA PHE A 21 36.77 -9.33 18.63
C PHE A 21 37.02 -10.79 18.21
N HIS A 22 36.43 -11.75 18.92
CA HIS A 22 36.42 -13.16 18.48
C HIS A 22 35.30 -13.40 17.44
N LEU A 23 35.53 -12.96 16.20
CA LEU A 23 34.60 -13.18 15.09
C LEU A 23 34.70 -14.62 14.58
N SER A 24 33.84 -15.52 15.08
CA SER A 24 33.79 -16.92 14.61
C SER A 24 33.41 -16.98 13.12
N ARG A 25 34.04 -17.89 12.36
CA ARG A 25 33.72 -18.11 10.93
C ARG A 25 32.26 -18.52 10.75
N GLU A 26 31.71 -19.20 11.75
CA GLU A 26 30.31 -19.58 11.87
C GLU A 26 29.39 -18.36 11.93
N ALA A 27 29.74 -17.32 12.70
CA ALA A 27 28.97 -16.07 12.75
C ALA A 27 28.91 -15.41 11.37
N VAL A 28 30.05 -15.26 10.69
CA VAL A 28 30.12 -14.66 9.35
C VAL A 28 29.27 -15.43 8.35
N LYS A 29 29.31 -16.77 8.40
CA LYS A 29 28.47 -17.63 7.55
C LYS A 29 26.97 -17.43 7.83
N GLN A 30 26.58 -17.29 9.10
CA GLN A 30 25.19 -17.01 9.47
C GLN A 30 24.74 -15.61 9.02
N PHE A 31 25.59 -14.59 9.14
CA PHE A 31 25.30 -13.25 8.60
C PHE A 31 25.14 -13.26 7.09
N TYR A 32 26.00 -13.98 6.38
CA TYR A 32 25.89 -14.11 4.94
C TYR A 32 24.59 -14.80 4.53
N LEU A 33 24.26 -15.94 5.14
CA LEU A 33 23.03 -16.68 4.82
C LEU A 33 21.76 -15.90 5.18
N THR A 34 21.73 -15.24 6.34
CA THR A 34 20.60 -14.39 6.75
C THR A 34 20.48 -13.15 5.88
N GLY A 35 21.61 -12.56 5.46
CA GLY A 35 21.67 -11.47 4.49
C GLY A 35 21.10 -11.87 3.15
N VAL A 36 21.56 -13.00 2.58
CA VAL A 36 21.08 -13.54 1.30
C VAL A 36 19.58 -13.87 1.37
N TYR A 37 19.12 -14.52 2.44
CA TYR A 37 17.71 -14.84 2.62
C TYR A 37 16.84 -13.57 2.72
N SER A 38 17.30 -12.57 3.49
CA SER A 38 16.61 -11.29 3.65
C SER A 38 16.54 -10.52 2.34
N TRP A 39 17.63 -10.49 1.57
CA TRP A 39 17.66 -9.88 0.24
C TRP A 39 16.77 -10.61 -0.75
N LYS A 40 16.79 -11.94 -0.78
CA LYS A 40 15.90 -12.75 -1.63
C LYS A 40 14.43 -12.48 -1.28
N LYS A 41 14.08 -12.45 0.01
CA LYS A 41 12.74 -12.11 0.48
C LYS A 41 12.35 -10.69 0.06
N ARG A 42 13.26 -9.73 0.17
CA ARG A 42 13.02 -8.33 -0.22
C ARG A 42 12.81 -8.19 -1.73
N LEU A 43 13.56 -8.92 -2.55
CA LEU A 43 13.38 -8.97 -4.00
C LEU A 43 12.06 -9.64 -4.40
N ILE A 44 11.68 -10.74 -3.75
CA ILE A 44 10.37 -11.38 -3.99
C ILE A 44 9.24 -10.43 -3.58
N CYS A 45 9.34 -9.75 -2.43
CA CYS A 45 8.36 -8.75 -2.02
C CYS A 45 8.33 -7.55 -2.98
N ALA A 46 9.47 -7.08 -3.48
CA ALA A 46 9.54 -5.98 -4.45
C ALA A 46 8.92 -6.38 -5.79
N LYS A 47 9.23 -7.58 -6.30
CA LYS A 47 8.61 -8.16 -7.50
C LYS A 47 7.11 -8.34 -7.32
N ASN A 48 6.67 -8.88 -6.18
CA ASN A 48 5.25 -9.04 -5.88
C ASN A 48 4.57 -7.69 -5.71
N SER A 49 5.22 -6.70 -5.10
CA SER A 49 4.71 -5.32 -4.97
C SER A 49 4.59 -4.64 -6.34
N PHE A 50 5.52 -4.90 -7.26
CA PHE A 50 5.45 -4.39 -8.63
C PHE A 50 4.34 -5.09 -9.43
N LEU A 51 4.28 -6.43 -9.39
CA LEU A 51 3.24 -7.20 -10.08
C LEU A 51 1.84 -6.92 -9.53
N THR A 52 1.68 -6.81 -8.21
CA THR A 52 0.42 -6.40 -7.57
C THR A 52 0.17 -4.91 -7.72
N GLY A 53 1.21 -4.08 -7.86
CA GLY A 53 1.15 -2.65 -8.15
C GLY A 53 0.68 -2.33 -9.56
N VAL A 54 0.87 -3.26 -10.49
CA VAL A 54 0.43 -3.17 -11.89
C VAL A 54 -0.93 -3.87 -12.09
N TYR A 55 -1.32 -4.77 -11.19
CA TYR A 55 -2.65 -5.40 -11.16
C TYR A 55 -3.79 -4.35 -11.07
N PRO A 56 -4.91 -4.49 -11.81
CA PRO A 56 -5.36 -5.65 -12.63
C PRO A 56 -4.80 -5.72 -14.05
N ALA A 57 -3.99 -4.75 -14.47
CA ALA A 57 -3.43 -4.72 -15.82
C ALA A 57 -2.19 -5.62 -15.85
N SER A 58 -2.14 -6.60 -16.75
CA SER A 58 -0.94 -7.41 -16.93
C SER A 58 0.11 -6.62 -17.73
N PRO A 59 1.42 -6.94 -17.64
CA PRO A 59 2.42 -6.40 -18.56
C PRO A 59 2.07 -6.63 -20.04
N SER A 60 1.31 -7.69 -20.35
CA SER A 60 0.77 -7.92 -21.69
C SER A 60 -0.28 -6.89 -22.12
N SER A 61 -1.07 -6.33 -21.19
CA SER A 61 -2.01 -5.25 -21.53
C SER A 61 -1.29 -3.97 -21.94
N TRP A 62 -0.13 -3.67 -21.34
CA TRP A 62 0.71 -2.55 -21.74
C TRP A 62 1.21 -2.74 -23.19
N MET A 63 1.70 -3.93 -23.52
CA MET A 63 2.11 -4.28 -24.88
C MET A 63 0.97 -4.07 -25.89
N VAL A 64 -0.27 -4.46 -25.55
CA VAL A 64 -1.44 -4.25 -26.42
C VAL A 64 -1.71 -2.76 -26.65
N VAL A 65 -1.62 -1.93 -25.61
CA VAL A 65 -1.83 -0.47 -25.77
C VAL A 65 -0.72 0.16 -26.62
N VAL A 66 0.54 -0.28 -26.44
CA VAL A 66 1.68 0.17 -27.27
C VAL A 66 1.50 -0.26 -28.72
N MET A 67 1.11 -1.51 -28.97
CA MET A 67 0.87 -2.02 -30.33
C MET A 67 -0.32 -1.35 -31.00
N ALA A 68 -1.41 -1.09 -30.27
CA ALA A 68 -2.58 -0.40 -30.81
C ALA A 68 -2.27 1.07 -31.14
N THR A 69 -1.53 1.77 -30.26
CA THR A 69 -1.13 3.17 -30.50
C THR A 69 -0.11 3.29 -31.61
N ALA A 70 0.85 2.36 -31.70
CA ALA A 70 1.78 2.28 -32.82
C ALA A 70 1.05 1.96 -34.14
N GLY A 71 0.11 1.01 -34.14
CA GLY A 71 -0.70 0.66 -35.30
C GLY A 71 -1.57 1.81 -35.81
N SER A 72 -2.21 2.56 -34.90
CA SER A 72 -2.95 3.77 -35.27
C SER A 72 -2.07 4.87 -35.87
N PHE A 73 -0.84 5.01 -35.39
CA PHE A 73 0.13 5.96 -35.96
C PHE A 73 0.50 5.58 -37.40
N TYR A 74 0.73 4.30 -37.69
CA TYR A 74 0.99 3.81 -39.06
C TYR A 74 -0.21 4.01 -40.00
N CYS A 75 -1.44 3.94 -39.47
CA CYS A 75 -2.66 4.19 -40.24
C CYS A 75 -3.04 5.68 -40.37
N GLN A 76 -2.20 6.62 -39.91
CA GLN A 76 -2.45 8.08 -39.92
C GLN A 76 -3.73 8.54 -39.20
N VAL A 77 -4.31 7.70 -38.34
CA VAL A 77 -5.45 8.08 -37.51
C VAL A 77 -4.89 8.55 -36.18
N ASP A 78 -4.71 9.86 -36.01
CA ASP A 78 -4.18 10.45 -34.77
C ASP A 78 -5.16 10.26 -33.59
N PRO A 79 -4.96 9.27 -32.70
CA PRO A 79 -5.86 9.05 -31.57
C PRO A 79 -5.58 10.04 -30.43
N SER A 80 -4.45 10.73 -30.53
CA SER A 80 -3.86 11.53 -29.47
C SER A 80 -4.28 13.00 -29.49
N LEU A 81 -5.14 13.42 -30.43
CA LEU A 81 -5.60 14.82 -30.55
C LEU A 81 -4.43 15.83 -30.54
N GLY A 82 -3.26 15.45 -31.08
CA GLY A 82 -2.05 16.30 -31.08
C GLY A 82 -1.24 16.31 -29.78
N LEU A 83 -1.52 15.46 -28.80
CA LEU A 83 -0.71 15.33 -27.57
C LEU A 83 0.68 14.77 -27.85
N ILE A 84 0.81 13.83 -28.79
CA ILE A 84 2.10 13.24 -29.18
C ILE A 84 3.04 14.31 -29.74
N SER A 85 2.54 15.22 -30.56
CA SER A 85 3.33 16.33 -31.12
C SER A 85 3.72 17.38 -30.07
N ARG A 86 2.91 17.58 -29.02
CA ARG A 86 3.24 18.44 -27.88
C ARG A 86 4.31 17.81 -26.98
N ILE A 87 4.24 16.51 -26.73
CA ILE A 87 5.25 15.76 -25.96
C ILE A 87 6.56 15.74 -26.72
N SER A 88 6.52 15.42 -28.02
CA SER A 88 7.67 15.44 -28.91
C SER A 88 8.43 16.76 -28.80
N ARG A 89 7.74 17.91 -28.88
CA ARG A 89 8.36 19.25 -28.77
C ARG A 89 9.13 19.53 -27.47
N HIS A 90 8.79 18.88 -26.36
CA HIS A 90 9.48 19.06 -25.08
C HIS A 90 10.71 18.16 -24.90
N LEU A 91 10.94 17.18 -25.78
CA LEU A 91 12.16 16.36 -25.74
C LEU A 91 13.36 17.16 -26.25
N PRO A 92 14.50 17.14 -25.54
CA PRO A 92 15.71 17.86 -25.93
C PRO A 92 16.27 17.30 -27.25
N GLU A 93 16.74 18.20 -28.09
CA GLU A 93 17.33 17.90 -29.39
C GLU A 93 18.68 17.20 -29.16
N SER A 94 18.68 15.87 -29.21
CA SER A 94 19.88 15.05 -29.08
C SER A 94 20.29 14.52 -30.43
N ARG A 95 21.58 14.56 -30.77
CA ARG A 95 22.16 14.06 -32.04
C ARG A 95 21.84 12.58 -32.36
N LEU A 96 21.38 11.82 -31.37
CA LEU A 96 21.03 10.40 -31.48
C LEU A 96 19.57 10.15 -31.86
N LEU A 97 18.69 11.16 -31.76
CA LEU A 97 17.25 11.02 -32.06
C LEU A 97 16.91 11.78 -33.35
N GLY A 98 16.79 11.04 -34.47
CA GLY A 98 16.19 11.59 -35.70
C GLY A 98 14.71 11.95 -35.53
N THR A 99 14.12 12.59 -36.56
CA THR A 99 12.68 12.96 -36.58
C THR A 99 11.78 11.76 -36.31
N GLU A 100 12.10 10.62 -36.91
CA GLU A 100 11.38 9.35 -36.76
C GLU A 100 11.56 8.73 -35.37
N GLY A 101 12.74 8.89 -34.76
CA GLY A 101 12.99 8.41 -33.40
C GLY A 101 12.18 9.19 -32.36
N ARG A 102 11.99 10.48 -32.59
CA ARG A 102 11.24 11.38 -31.69
C ARG A 102 9.74 11.07 -31.68
N THR A 103 9.16 10.74 -32.83
CA THR A 103 7.75 10.34 -32.95
C THR A 103 7.49 8.99 -32.30
N VAL A 104 8.41 8.02 -32.46
CA VAL A 104 8.31 6.71 -31.80
C VAL A 104 8.43 6.85 -30.28
N VAL A 105 9.42 7.57 -29.78
CA VAL A 105 9.62 7.76 -28.33
C VAL A 105 8.43 8.49 -27.70
N SER A 106 7.91 9.54 -28.34
CA SER A 106 6.73 10.26 -27.84
C SER A 106 5.46 9.40 -27.86
N THR A 107 5.30 8.52 -28.85
CA THR A 107 4.18 7.56 -28.91
C THR A 107 4.27 6.54 -27.78
N VAL A 108 5.45 5.99 -27.50
CA VAL A 108 5.67 5.06 -26.38
C VAL A 108 5.42 5.75 -25.03
N LEU A 109 5.91 6.98 -24.85
CA LEU A 109 5.67 7.76 -23.62
C LEU A 109 4.19 8.11 -23.42
N PHE A 110 3.48 8.45 -24.49
CA PHE A 110 2.04 8.69 -24.41
C PHE A 110 1.30 7.40 -24.07
N SER A 111 1.63 6.29 -24.71
CA SER A 111 1.03 4.98 -24.45
C SER A 111 1.26 4.51 -23.01
N THR A 112 2.46 4.70 -22.45
CA THR A 112 2.74 4.36 -21.04
C THR A 112 1.93 5.24 -20.10
N GLY A 113 1.80 6.54 -20.39
CA GLY A 113 0.98 7.48 -19.61
C GLY A 113 -0.51 7.13 -19.61
N VAL A 114 -1.08 6.83 -20.78
CA VAL A 114 -2.49 6.40 -20.92
C VAL A 114 -2.74 5.08 -20.21
N TRP A 115 -1.80 4.13 -20.32
CA TRP A 115 -1.91 2.86 -19.62
C TRP A 115 -1.85 3.05 -18.10
N LEU A 116 -0.92 3.85 -17.59
CA LEU A 116 -0.83 4.17 -16.15
C LEU A 116 -2.09 4.88 -15.64
N SER A 117 -2.62 5.85 -16.40
CA SER A 117 -3.83 6.56 -15.99
C SER A 117 -5.04 5.62 -15.93
N ALA A 118 -5.20 4.73 -16.90
CA ALA A 118 -6.25 3.71 -16.89
C ALA A 118 -6.14 2.77 -15.67
N VAL A 119 -4.93 2.33 -15.32
CA VAL A 119 -4.67 1.50 -14.12
C VAL A 119 -5.03 2.26 -12.85
N LEU A 120 -4.63 3.53 -12.73
CA LEU A 120 -4.94 4.36 -11.57
C LEU A 120 -6.45 4.61 -11.46
N LEU A 121 -7.13 4.94 -12.55
CA LEU A 121 -8.58 5.14 -12.58
C LEU A 121 -9.33 3.88 -12.16
N PHE A 122 -8.95 2.72 -12.69
CA PHE A 122 -9.53 1.44 -12.28
C PHE A 122 -9.32 1.17 -10.78
N ARG A 123 -8.14 1.49 -10.25
CA ARG A 123 -7.88 1.37 -8.80
C ARG A 123 -8.74 2.31 -7.97
N GLN A 124 -8.90 3.57 -8.39
CA GLN A 124 -9.73 4.52 -7.65
C GLN A 124 -11.20 4.13 -7.69
N THR A 125 -11.70 3.67 -8.85
CA THR A 125 -13.08 3.16 -8.95
C THR A 125 -13.29 1.96 -8.04
N LEU A 126 -12.38 0.98 -8.02
CA LEU A 126 -12.45 -0.14 -7.07
C LEU A 126 -12.42 0.31 -5.60
N LYS A 127 -11.55 1.26 -5.24
CA LYS A 127 -11.51 1.80 -3.88
C LYS A 127 -12.82 2.46 -3.49
N LEU A 128 -13.37 3.32 -4.34
CA LEU A 128 -14.65 3.97 -4.12
C LEU A 128 -15.78 2.95 -3.98
N LEU A 129 -15.75 1.91 -4.82
CA LEU A 129 -16.72 0.83 -4.78
C LEU A 129 -16.61 0.04 -3.48
N LEU A 130 -15.41 -0.32 -3.04
CA LEU A 130 -15.20 -1.04 -1.77
C LEU A 130 -15.48 -0.17 -0.54
N CYS A 131 -15.27 1.14 -0.62
CA CYS A 131 -15.60 2.08 0.44
C CYS A 131 -17.12 2.30 0.61
N TYR A 132 -17.94 1.97 -0.41
CA TYR A 132 -19.39 2.08 -0.28
C TYR A 132 -19.93 1.01 0.69
N HIS A 133 -20.32 1.47 1.88
CA HIS A 133 -20.86 0.63 2.95
C HIS A 133 -22.35 0.84 3.22
N GLY A 134 -23.04 1.61 2.36
CA GLY A 134 -24.47 1.91 2.52
C GLY A 134 -25.36 0.67 2.52
N TRP A 135 -24.93 -0.38 1.79
CA TRP A 135 -25.66 -1.65 1.70
C TRP A 135 -25.78 -2.40 3.04
N MET A 136 -24.85 -2.21 3.99
CA MET A 136 -24.85 -2.93 5.27
C MET A 136 -25.94 -2.43 6.23
N PHE A 137 -26.32 -1.15 6.13
CA PHE A 137 -27.32 -0.53 7.00
C PHE A 137 -28.74 -0.55 6.40
N GLU A 138 -28.91 -1.12 5.20
CA GLU A 138 -30.22 -1.23 4.57
C GLU A 138 -31.07 -2.36 5.19
N PRO A 139 -32.37 -2.15 5.41
CA PRO A 139 -33.26 -3.19 5.92
C PRO A 139 -33.35 -4.34 4.91
N HIS A 140 -33.19 -5.57 5.43
CA HIS A 140 -33.27 -6.80 4.65
C HIS A 140 -34.62 -6.86 3.90
N GLY A 141 -34.56 -7.04 2.57
CA GLY A 141 -35.74 -7.21 1.71
C GLY A 141 -36.07 -6.03 0.77
N LYS A 142 -35.55 -4.82 1.00
CA LYS A 142 -35.75 -3.66 0.10
C LYS A 142 -34.41 -3.02 -0.25
N MET A 143 -33.75 -3.51 -1.30
CA MET A 143 -32.48 -2.91 -1.76
C MET A 143 -32.69 -1.61 -2.54
N SER A 144 -31.95 -0.57 -2.16
CA SER A 144 -31.93 0.71 -2.87
C SER A 144 -31.43 0.55 -4.32
N ARG A 145 -31.88 1.44 -5.22
CA ARG A 145 -31.39 1.49 -6.61
C ARG A 145 -29.88 1.72 -6.67
N THR A 146 -29.32 2.48 -5.73
CA THR A 146 -27.86 2.70 -5.60
C THR A 146 -27.12 1.41 -5.31
N THR A 147 -27.64 0.60 -4.39
CA THR A 147 -27.08 -0.70 -4.00
C THR A 147 -27.16 -1.70 -5.15
N LYS A 148 -28.24 -1.68 -5.94
CA LYS A 148 -28.34 -2.50 -7.16
C LYS A 148 -27.31 -2.13 -8.22
N ILE A 149 -27.12 -0.83 -8.49
CA ILE A 149 -26.10 -0.33 -9.42
C ILE A 149 -24.70 -0.71 -8.92
N TRP A 150 -24.46 -0.54 -7.62
CA TRP A 150 -23.21 -0.92 -6.98
C TRP A 150 -22.90 -2.41 -7.13
N VAL A 151 -23.87 -3.30 -6.86
CA VAL A 151 -23.72 -4.75 -7.07
C VAL A 151 -23.47 -5.08 -8.53
N ALA A 152 -24.19 -4.45 -9.47
CA ALA A 152 -23.99 -4.66 -10.89
C ALA A 152 -22.57 -4.26 -11.33
N LEU A 153 -22.09 -3.11 -10.87
CA LEU A 153 -20.74 -2.62 -11.14
C LEU A 153 -19.66 -3.53 -10.51
N MET A 154 -19.88 -3.99 -9.27
CA MET A 154 -19.02 -4.97 -8.60
C MET A 154 -18.97 -6.28 -9.39
N LYS A 155 -20.10 -6.76 -9.90
CA LYS A 155 -20.16 -7.96 -10.73
C LYS A 155 -19.36 -7.79 -12.00
N VAL A 156 -19.55 -6.70 -12.74
CA VAL A 156 -18.82 -6.40 -13.99
C VAL A 156 -17.30 -6.32 -13.76
N LEU A 157 -16.87 -5.68 -12.68
CA LEU A 157 -15.45 -5.54 -12.34
C LEU A 157 -14.85 -6.86 -11.81
N SER A 158 -15.66 -7.72 -11.20
CA SER A 158 -15.24 -9.02 -10.65
C SER A 158 -15.34 -10.18 -11.67
N ILE A 159 -15.74 -9.92 -12.93
CA ILE A 159 -15.81 -10.94 -13.99
C ILE A 159 -14.44 -11.60 -14.23
N ARG A 160 -13.34 -10.84 -14.10
CA ARG A 160 -11.99 -11.41 -14.16
C ARG A 160 -11.66 -12.03 -12.81
N LYS A 161 -11.54 -13.36 -12.77
CA LYS A 161 -11.11 -14.13 -11.60
C LYS A 161 -9.86 -13.48 -10.99
N PRO A 162 -9.97 -12.84 -9.83
CA PRO A 162 -8.82 -12.23 -9.19
C PRO A 162 -7.85 -13.32 -8.73
N LEU A 163 -6.56 -13.11 -8.94
CA LEU A 163 -5.54 -13.93 -8.29
C LEU A 163 -5.69 -13.78 -6.76
N LEU A 164 -5.43 -14.84 -6.00
CA LEU A 164 -5.44 -14.75 -4.53
C LEU A 164 -4.54 -13.57 -4.08
N TYR A 165 -5.05 -12.76 -3.14
CA TYR A 165 -4.42 -11.52 -2.63
C TYR A 165 -4.34 -10.31 -3.59
N SER A 166 -4.89 -10.38 -4.81
CA SER A 166 -4.77 -9.28 -5.77
C SER A 166 -5.50 -7.98 -5.36
N PHE A 167 -6.51 -8.09 -4.48
CA PHE A 167 -7.23 -6.95 -3.92
C PHE A 167 -6.73 -6.52 -2.54
N GLN A 168 -5.75 -7.20 -1.95
CA GLN A 168 -5.24 -6.86 -0.63
C GLN A 168 -4.63 -5.45 -0.59
N THR A 169 -4.02 -5.02 -1.69
CA THR A 169 -3.46 -3.67 -1.86
C THR A 169 -4.52 -2.61 -2.12
N SER A 170 -5.74 -3.02 -2.49
CA SER A 170 -6.86 -2.12 -2.80
C SER A 170 -7.82 -1.95 -1.62
N LEU A 171 -7.66 -2.74 -0.55
CA LEU A 171 -8.43 -2.59 0.67
C LEU A 171 -8.19 -1.22 1.29
N PRO A 172 -9.26 -0.53 1.75
CA PRO A 172 -9.11 0.73 2.47
C PRO A 172 -8.31 0.48 3.75
N LYS A 173 -7.37 1.39 4.06
CA LYS A 173 -6.66 1.36 5.33
C LYS A 173 -7.65 1.58 6.46
N LEU A 174 -7.47 0.84 7.56
CA LEU A 174 -8.30 1.04 8.74
C LEU A 174 -8.06 2.46 9.29
N PRO A 175 -9.10 3.29 9.43
CA PRO A 175 -8.94 4.62 9.98
C PRO A 175 -8.57 4.55 11.46
N VAL A 176 -7.71 5.47 11.92
CA VAL A 176 -7.40 5.59 13.34
C VAL A 176 -8.61 6.22 14.05
N PRO A 177 -9.19 5.57 15.08
CA PRO A 177 -10.37 6.09 15.76
C PRO A 177 -10.05 7.41 16.48
N PRO A 178 -11.02 8.34 16.57
CA PRO A 178 -10.83 9.58 17.31
C PRO A 178 -10.73 9.30 18.81
N VAL A 179 -9.77 9.94 19.47
CA VAL A 179 -9.48 9.77 20.91
C VAL A 179 -10.73 9.90 21.77
N HIS A 180 -11.59 10.89 21.48
CA HIS A 180 -12.82 11.10 22.22
C HIS A 180 -13.73 9.86 22.22
N ALA A 181 -14.01 9.31 21.03
CA ALA A 181 -14.89 8.15 20.92
C ALA A 181 -14.30 6.92 21.60
N THR A 182 -12.97 6.74 21.54
CA THR A 182 -12.28 5.65 22.22
C THR A 182 -12.38 5.77 23.73
N ILE A 183 -12.20 6.97 24.30
CA ILE A 183 -12.29 7.19 25.75
C ILE A 183 -13.72 7.00 26.25
N THR A 184 -14.72 7.52 25.54
CA THR A 184 -16.14 7.32 25.91
C THR A 184 -16.50 5.85 25.93
N ARG A 185 -16.17 5.11 24.86
CA ARG A 185 -16.41 3.65 24.80
C ARG A 185 -15.64 2.88 25.87
N TYR A 186 -14.43 3.30 26.20
CA TYR A 186 -13.64 2.71 27.28
C TYR A 186 -14.35 2.87 28.63
N LEU A 187 -14.77 4.09 28.98
CA LEU A 187 -15.48 4.35 30.23
C LEU A 187 -16.81 3.59 30.30
N GLU A 188 -17.58 3.55 29.20
CA GLU A 188 -18.80 2.72 29.10
C GLU A 188 -18.51 1.23 29.35
N SER A 189 -17.42 0.70 28.80
CA SER A 189 -17.05 -0.72 28.95
C SER A 189 -16.57 -1.08 30.36
N VAL A 190 -15.94 -0.14 31.07
CA VAL A 190 -15.38 -0.35 32.41
C VAL A 190 -16.42 -0.05 33.51
N ARG A 191 -17.44 0.76 33.21
CA ARG A 191 -18.53 1.10 34.15
C ARG A 191 -19.15 -0.11 34.86
N PRO A 192 -19.53 -1.21 34.19
CA PRO A 192 -20.13 -2.36 34.88
C PRO A 192 -19.12 -3.19 35.70
N LEU A 193 -17.81 -2.93 35.57
CA LEU A 193 -16.74 -3.72 36.20
C LEU A 193 -16.18 -3.06 37.46
N MET A 194 -16.60 -1.83 37.79
CA MET A 194 -16.00 -1.02 38.85
C MET A 194 -17.04 -0.33 39.71
N ASP A 195 -16.74 -0.20 41.01
CA ASP A 195 -17.51 0.59 41.97
C ASP A 195 -17.46 2.10 41.61
N ASP A 196 -18.44 2.86 42.08
CA ASP A 196 -18.60 4.29 41.73
C ASP A 196 -17.37 5.15 42.09
N GLU A 197 -16.73 4.89 43.22
CA GLU A 197 -15.52 5.61 43.62
C GLU A 197 -14.34 5.35 42.68
N LYS A 198 -14.15 4.09 42.26
CA LYS A 198 -13.08 3.71 41.33
C LYS A 198 -13.36 4.27 39.93
N TYR A 199 -14.62 4.27 39.53
CA TYR A 199 -15.05 4.85 38.25
C TYR A 199 -14.77 6.35 38.19
N SER A 200 -15.11 7.11 39.24
CA SER A 200 -14.82 8.56 39.31
C SER A 200 -13.32 8.87 39.18
N ARG A 201 -12.46 8.09 39.84
CA ARG A 201 -10.99 8.21 39.68
C ARG A 201 -10.56 7.92 38.25
N MET A 202 -11.15 6.90 37.61
CA MET A 202 -10.83 6.53 36.23
C MET A 202 -11.28 7.58 35.21
N GLU A 203 -12.43 8.21 35.45
CA GLU A 203 -12.91 9.32 34.64
C GLU A 203 -11.96 10.53 34.72
N ALA A 204 -11.50 10.88 35.92
CA ALA A 204 -10.52 11.95 36.11
C ALA A 204 -9.20 11.67 35.35
N LEU A 205 -8.67 10.44 35.46
CA LEU A 205 -7.47 10.01 34.74
C LEU A 205 -7.67 10.00 33.22
N ALA A 206 -8.83 9.55 32.75
CA ALA A 206 -9.17 9.55 31.32
C ALA A 206 -9.25 10.98 30.76
N LYS A 207 -9.78 11.93 31.53
CA LYS A 207 -9.80 13.34 31.17
C LYS A 207 -8.40 13.93 31.11
N GLU A 208 -7.56 13.65 32.10
CA GLU A 208 -6.15 14.08 32.10
C GLU A 208 -5.38 13.50 30.89
N PHE A 209 -5.58 12.22 30.59
CA PHE A 209 -4.97 11.57 29.43
C PHE A 209 -5.41 12.23 28.12
N LYS A 210 -6.70 12.53 27.97
CA LYS A 210 -7.28 13.18 26.79
C LYS A 210 -6.62 14.54 26.51
N GLU A 211 -6.34 15.31 27.56
CA GLU A 211 -5.81 16.67 27.45
C GLU A 211 -4.28 16.69 27.26
N LYS A 212 -3.54 15.88 28.02
CA LYS A 212 -2.07 15.93 28.03
C LYS A 212 -1.42 15.01 27.00
N THR A 213 -1.72 13.72 27.06
CA THR A 213 -0.91 12.66 26.40
C THR A 213 -1.50 12.22 25.07
N ALA A 214 -2.83 12.10 25.01
CA ALA A 214 -3.53 11.56 23.86
C ALA A 214 -3.28 12.34 22.54
N PRO A 215 -3.19 13.69 22.51
CA PRO A 215 -2.93 14.41 21.26
C PRO A 215 -1.58 14.06 20.64
N ARG A 216 -0.55 13.82 21.46
CA ARG A 216 0.78 13.41 20.98
C ARG A 216 0.73 11.99 20.43
N LEU A 217 0.14 11.05 21.17
CA LEU A 217 -0.01 9.66 20.73
C LEU A 217 -0.86 9.52 19.47
N GLN A 218 -1.95 10.27 19.36
CA GLN A 218 -2.79 10.27 18.18
C GLN A 218 -2.03 10.77 16.94
N LYS A 219 -1.20 11.80 17.07
CA LYS A 219 -0.31 12.26 15.98
C LYS A 219 0.66 11.16 15.55
N TYR A 220 1.28 10.45 16.50
CA TYR A 220 2.16 9.32 16.18
C TYR A 220 1.40 8.17 15.50
N LEU A 221 0.18 7.86 15.94
CA LEU A 221 -0.64 6.80 15.33
C LEU A 221 -1.10 7.18 13.91
N ILE A 222 -1.51 8.42 13.69
CA ILE A 222 -1.84 8.95 12.36
C ILE A 222 -0.61 8.87 11.46
N LEU A 223 0.53 9.35 11.94
CA LEU A 223 1.78 9.29 11.19
C LEU A 223 2.11 7.83 10.85
N LYS A 224 2.08 6.92 11.82
CA LYS A 224 2.30 5.49 11.62
C LYS A 224 1.35 4.90 10.56
N SER A 225 0.08 5.28 10.58
CA SER A 225 -0.92 4.80 9.62
C SER A 225 -0.63 5.18 8.16
N TRP A 226 0.17 6.23 7.93
CA TRP A 226 0.59 6.61 6.58
C TRP A 226 1.59 5.62 6.01
N TRP A 227 2.56 5.17 6.81
CA TRP A 227 3.65 4.29 6.40
C TRP A 227 3.31 2.81 6.49
N THR A 228 2.44 2.42 7.42
CA THR A 228 2.07 1.02 7.60
C THR A 228 0.78 0.68 6.86
N THR A 229 0.66 -0.56 6.40
CA THR A 229 -0.59 -1.09 5.80
C THR A 229 -1.69 -1.22 6.86
N ASN A 230 -1.30 -1.52 8.11
CA ASN A 230 -2.16 -1.52 9.29
C ASN A 230 -1.42 -0.84 10.46
N TYR A 231 -2.13 -0.02 11.24
CA TYR A 231 -1.53 0.64 12.43
C TYR A 231 -1.43 -0.32 13.63
N TRP A 232 -2.26 -1.38 13.64
CA TRP A 232 -2.20 -2.48 14.60
C TRP A 232 -1.09 -3.47 14.20
N PRO A 233 -0.09 -3.72 15.06
CA PRO A 233 0.90 -4.75 14.79
C PRO A 233 0.20 -6.12 14.88
N HIS A 234 0.09 -6.83 13.76
CA HIS A 234 0.01 -8.28 13.84
C HIS A 234 1.38 -8.74 14.33
N SER A 235 1.46 -9.16 15.60
CA SER A 235 2.60 -9.92 16.09
C SER A 235 2.77 -11.16 15.18
N PRO A 236 3.99 -11.41 14.68
CA PRO A 236 4.28 -12.60 13.87
C PRO A 236 4.12 -13.89 14.65
#